data_AF-F8Q226-F1
#
_entry.id   AF-F8Q226-F1
#
_cell.length_a   1.000
_cell.length_b   1.000
_cell.length_c   1.000
_cell.angle_alpha   90.00
_cell.angle_beta   90.00
_cell.angle_gamma   90.00
#
_symmetry.space_group_name_H-M   'P 1'
#
loop_
_entity.id
_entity.type
_entity.pdbx_description
1 polymer ?
#
loop_
_entity_poly.entity_id
_entity_poly.type
_entity_poly.pdbx_seq_one_letter_code
_entity_poly.pdbx_strand_id
1 'polypeptide(L)' 'MNYVNYKTAIVQTHKVRLVNWPTSLKFVNPSFIGTVSDIQTLHNSLRTGECH' A
#
# COMPACT_ATOMS: atom_id res chain seq x y z
N MET A 1 2.33 10.58 -9.70
CA MET A 1 3.17 10.63 -8.48
C MET A 1 4.19 9.52 -8.58
N ASN A 2 5.49 9.84 -8.55
CA ASN A 2 6.55 8.86 -8.82
C ASN A 2 6.65 7.89 -7.63
N TYR A 3 6.37 6.60 -7.85
CA TYR A 3 6.30 5.57 -6.80
C TYR A 3 7.55 5.54 -5.90
N VAL A 4 8.71 5.84 -6.51
CA VAL A 4 10.02 5.91 -5.83
C VAL A 4 10.06 7.02 -4.78
N ASN A 5 9.56 8.21 -5.09
CA ASN A 5 9.65 9.37 -4.20
C ASN A 5 8.75 9.21 -2.97
N TYR A 6 7.60 8.56 -3.13
CA TYR A 6 6.67 8.34 -2.01
C TYR A 6 7.10 7.16 -1.13
N LYS A 7 7.73 6.12 -1.70
CA LYS A 7 8.36 5.03 -0.94
C LYS A 7 9.43 5.57 0.02
N THR A 8 10.24 6.51 -0.45
CA THR A 8 11.24 7.19 0.39
C THR A 8 10.56 7.99 1.51
N ALA A 9 9.49 8.73 1.20
CA ALA A 9 8.76 9.52 2.19
C ALA A 9 8.11 8.65 3.29
N ILE A 10 7.50 7.51 2.93
CA ILE A 10 6.89 6.56 3.89
C ILE A 10 7.97 5.92 4.78
N VAL A 11 9.09 5.47 4.20
CA VAL A 11 10.20 4.90 4.96
C VAL A 11 10.82 5.94 5.90
N GLN A 12 10.98 7.19 5.44
CA GLN A 12 11.51 8.27 6.28
C GLN A 12 10.55 8.67 7.41
N THR A 13 9.25 8.74 7.12
CA THR A 13 8.23 9.23 8.07
C THR A 13 7.82 8.15 9.09
N HIS A 14 7.60 6.93 8.62
CA HIS A 14 7.02 5.87 9.44
C HIS A 14 7.99 4.73 9.76
N LYS A 15 9.21 4.73 9.19
CA LYS A 15 10.24 3.66 9.33
C LYS A 15 9.79 2.25 8.94
N VAL A 16 8.60 2.14 8.34
CA VAL A 16 8.08 0.90 7.75
C VAL A 16 8.19 0.97 6.24
N ARG A 17 8.47 -0.19 5.63
CA ARG A 17 8.56 -0.35 4.18
C ARG A 17 7.52 -1.39 3.77
N LEU A 18 6.50 -0.95 3.04
CA LEU A 18 5.59 -1.86 2.36
C LEU A 18 6.30 -2.46 1.14
N VAL A 19 6.37 -3.78 1.11
CA VAL A 19 6.92 -4.57 0.01
C VAL A 19 5.75 -5.11 -0.81
N ASN A 20 5.92 -5.11 -2.14
CA ASN A 20 4.96 -5.71 -3.08
C ASN A 20 3.51 -5.25 -2.91
N TRP A 21 3.31 -3.94 -2.74
CA TRP A 21 1.97 -3.37 -2.73
C TRP A 21 1.22 -3.70 -4.03
N PRO A 22 -0.08 -4.04 -3.96
CA PRO A 22 -0.85 -4.43 -5.14
C PRO A 22 -0.87 -3.31 -6.18
N THR A 23 -0.41 -3.58 -7.40
CA THR A 23 -0.37 -2.60 -8.50
C THR A 23 -1.75 -2.12 -8.94
N SER A 24 -2.79 -2.92 -8.69
CA SER A 24 -4.20 -2.56 -8.91
C SER A 24 -4.71 -1.52 -7.91
N LEU A 25 -4.02 -1.34 -6.78
CA LEU A 25 -4.40 -0.39 -5.74
C LEU A 25 -3.59 0.88 -5.85
N LYS A 26 -4.29 2.02 -5.83
CA LYS A 26 -3.61 3.29 -5.58
C LYS A 26 -2.97 3.21 -4.20
N PHE A 27 -1.66 3.43 -4.18
CA PHE A 27 -0.90 3.51 -2.94
C PHE A 27 -1.27 4.81 -2.21
N VAL A 28 -2.33 4.76 -1.40
CA VAL A 28 -2.84 5.87 -0.59
C VAL A 28 -2.81 5.48 0.88
N ASN A 29 -2.89 6.48 1.78
CA ASN A 29 -3.06 6.18 3.19
C ASN A 29 -4.32 5.29 3.36
N PRO A 30 -4.28 4.24 4.19
CA PRO A 30 -5.44 3.38 4.46
C PRO A 30 -6.73 4.16 4.78
N SER A 31 -6.64 5.31 5.45
CA SER A 31 -7.78 6.19 5.75
C SER A 31 -8.46 6.81 4.53
N PHE A 32 -7.77 6.85 3.38
CA PHE A 32 -8.29 7.36 2.10
C PHE A 32 -8.77 6.23 1.16
N ILE A 33 -8.70 4.96 1.58
CA ILE A 33 -9.26 3.85 0.80
C ILE A 33 -10.79 3.89 1.00
N GLY A 34 -11.49 4.50 0.04
CA GLY A 34 -12.93 4.73 0.12
C GLY A 34 -13.80 3.58 -0.41
N THR A 35 -13.20 2.61 -1.10
CA THR A 35 -13.94 1.54 -1.79
C THR A 35 -13.70 0.20 -1.12
N VAL A 36 -14.79 -0.55 -0.90
CA VAL A 36 -14.75 -1.89 -0.29
C VAL A 36 -13.92 -2.86 -1.13
N SER A 37 -13.97 -2.75 -2.47
CA SER A 37 -13.15 -3.54 -3.40
C SER A 37 -11.66 -3.39 -3.15
N ASP A 38 -11.23 -2.16 -2.83
CA ASP A 38 -9.82 -1.84 -2.67
C ASP A 38 -9.31 -2.35 -1.33
N ILE A 39 -10.12 -2.25 -0.28
CA ILE A 39 -9.85 -2.84 1.04
C ILE A 39 -9.78 -4.37 0.93
N GLN A 40 -10.70 -5.01 0.20
CA GLN A 40 -10.69 -6.46 0.01
C GLN A 40 -9.44 -6.93 -0.74
N THR A 41 -9.03 -6.17 -1.77
CA THR A 41 -7.80 -6.46 -2.53
C THR A 41 -6.58 -6.34 -1.64
N LEU A 42 -6.50 -5.27 -0.83
CA LEU A 42 -5.39 -5.06 0.10
C LEU A 42 -5.33 -6.17 1.15
N HIS A 43 -6.47 -6.49 1.76
CA HIS A 43 -6.57 -7.55 2.76
C HIS A 43 -6.15 -8.91 2.18
N ASN A 44 -6.59 -9.24 0.96
CA ASN A 44 -6.21 -10.49 0.32
C ASN A 44 -4.71 -10.55 0.05
N SER A 45 -4.11 -9.48 -0.46
CA SER A 45 -2.66 -9.45 -0.72
C SER A 45 -1.81 -9.49 0.56
N LEU A 46 -2.29 -8.90 1.66
CA LEU A 46 -1.66 -9.05 2.98
C LEU A 46 -1.80 -10.49 3.50
N ARG A 47 -2.99 -11.10 3.33
CA ARG A 47 -3.28 -12.47 3.77
C ARG A 47 -2.47 -13.51 2.99
N THR A 48 -2.25 -13.32 1.70
CA THR A 48 -1.46 -14.22 0.85
C THR A 48 0.05 -14.01 1.02
N GLY A 49 0.47 -12.98 1.77
CA GLY A 49 1.87 -12.59 1.92
C GLY A 49 2.46 -11.95 0.66
N GLU A 50 1.63 -11.71 -0.37
CA GLU A 50 2.03 -10.95 -1.55
C GLU A 50 2.48 -9.56 -1.14
N CYS A 51 1.80 -8.92 -0.18
CA CYS A 51 2.20 -7.66 0.44
C CYS A 51 2.59 -7.88 1.91
N HIS A 52 3.69 -7.27 2.37
CA HIS A 52 4.19 -7.35 3.76
C HIS A 52 5.05 -6.15 4.13
#